data_AF-A0A180FT90-F1
#
_entry.id   AF-A0A180FT90-F1
#
_cell.length_a   1.000
_cell.length_b   1.000
_cell.length_c   1.000
_cell.angle_alpha   90.00
_cell.angle_beta   90.00
_cell.angle_gamma   90.00
#
_symmetry.space_group_name_H-M   'P 1'
#
loop_
_entity.id
_entity.type
_entity.pdbx_description
1 polymer ?
#
loop_
_entity_poly.entity_id
_entity_poly.type
_entity_poly.pdbx_seq_one_letter_code
_entity_poly.pdbx_strand_id
1 'polypeptide(L)' 'MQAIDNFNFASKKAFVRVDFNVSLDDSFHITDDTRIRTALPTLKKILSGGAV' A
#
# COMPACT_ATOMS: atom_id res chain seq x y z
N MET A 1 13.29 5.54 14.57
CA MET A 1 12.20 5.07 13.69
C MET A 1 12.39 5.73 12.33
N GLN A 2 12.72 4.98 11.28
CA GLN A 2 12.78 5.56 9.94
C GLN A 2 11.36 5.58 9.35
N ALA A 3 10.86 6.77 9.04
CA ALA A 3 9.59 6.93 8.36
C ALA A 3 9.79 6.77 6.85
N ILE A 4 8.76 6.26 6.16
CA ILE A 4 8.74 6.14 4.70
C ILE A 4 9.00 7.49 4.01
N ASP A 5 8.74 8.60 4.70
CA ASP A 5 8.93 9.94 4.19
C ASP A 5 10.39 10.34 4.00
N ASN A 6 11.31 9.66 4.69
CA ASN A 6 12.72 10.02 4.70
C ASN A 6 13.60 9.03 3.90
N PHE A 7 12.97 8.18 3.08
CA PHE A 7 13.67 7.18 2.26
C PHE A 7 13.56 7.51 0.77
N ASN A 8 14.67 7.42 0.05
CA ASN A 8 14.70 7.59 -1.40
C ASN A 8 14.44 6.25 -2.10
N PHE A 9 13.30 6.17 -2.79
CA PHE A 9 12.86 4.98 -3.51
C PHE A 9 13.36 4.89 -4.96
N ALA A 10 14.08 5.91 -5.45
CA ALA A 10 14.50 5.98 -6.86
C ALA A 10 15.34 4.77 -7.28
N SER A 11 14.90 4.07 -8.31
CA SER A 11 15.52 2.85 -8.85
C SER A 11 15.69 1.72 -7.82
N LYS A 12 14.86 1.72 -6.77
CA LYS A 12 14.80 0.65 -5.76
C LYS A 12 13.54 -0.19 -5.92
N LYS A 13 13.69 -1.50 -5.71
CA LYS A 13 12.57 -2.43 -5.54
C LYS A 13 12.12 -2.39 -4.09
N ALA A 14 10.85 -2.07 -3.86
CA ALA A 14 10.26 -2.02 -2.53
C ALA A 14 9.40 -3.26 -2.28
N PHE A 15 9.65 -3.97 -1.17
CA PHE A 15 8.73 -4.98 -0.65
C PHE A 15 7.78 -4.32 0.35
N VAL A 16 6.50 -4.23 0.01
CA VAL A 16 5.49 -3.55 0.83
C VAL A 16 4.57 -4.58 1.45
N ARG A 17 4.67 -4.74 2.78
CA ARG A 17 3.73 -5.57 3.55
C ARG A 17 2.48 -4.75 3.84
N VAL A 18 1.32 -5.24 3.40
CA VAL A 18 0.01 -4.60 3.57
C VAL A 18 -0.95 -5.54 4.30
N ASP A 19 -1.91 -4.97 5.01
CA ASP A 19 -3.05 -5.70 5.59
C ASP A 19 -4.26 -5.51 4.69
N PHE A 20 -4.50 -6.48 3.81
CA PHE A 20 -5.69 -6.54 2.94
C PHE A 20 -6.70 -7.58 3.40
N ASN A 21 -6.75 -7.87 4.70
CA ASN A 21 -7.80 -8.71 5.28
C ASN A 21 -9.13 -7.93 5.34
N VAL A 22 -9.79 -7.78 4.20
CA VAL A 22 -11.05 -7.05 4.04
C VAL A 22 -12.26 -7.96 4.21
N SER A 23 -13.38 -7.38 4.62
CA SER A 23 -14.66 -8.07 4.71
C SER A 23 -15.22 -8.37 3.32
N LEU A 24 -15.72 -9.58 3.14
CA LEU A 24 -16.36 -10.05 1.91
C LEU A 24 -17.82 -10.41 2.19
N ASP A 25 -18.69 -10.29 1.18
CA ASP A 25 -20.04 -10.85 1.20
C ASP A 25 -20.06 -12.34 0.82
N ASP A 26 -21.25 -12.95 0.84
CA ASP A 26 -21.46 -14.37 0.50
C ASP A 26 -21.10 -14.71 -0.96
N SER A 27 -21.03 -13.69 -1.84
CA SER A 27 -20.60 -13.81 -3.24
C SER A 27 -19.12 -13.46 -3.44
N PHE A 28 -18.37 -13.30 -2.34
CA PHE A 28 -16.95 -12.91 -2.31
C PHE A 28 -16.65 -11.51 -2.86
N HIS A 29 -17.63 -10.60 -2.88
CA HIS A 29 -17.37 -9.20 -3.18
C HIS A 29 -16.90 -8.45 -1.93
N ILE A 30 -16.01 -7.48 -2.12
CA ILE A 30 -15.53 -6.61 -1.04
C ILE A 30 -16.67 -5.71 -0.58
N THR A 31 -17.02 -5.79 0.70
CA THR A 31 -18.06 -4.96 1.32
C THR A 31 -17.50 -3.73 2.02
N ASP A 32 -16.24 -3.80 2.46
CA ASP A 32 -15.51 -2.67 3.03
C ASP A 32 -14.05 -2.68 2.51
N ASP A 33 -13.70 -1.65 1.74
CA ASP A 33 -12.37 -1.48 1.16
C ASP A 33 -11.48 -0.49 1.93
N THR A 34 -11.89 -0.07 3.12
CA THR A 34 -11.17 0.93 3.95
C THR A 34 -9.70 0.53 4.16
N ARG A 35 -9.42 -0.75 4.42
CA ARG A 35 -8.04 -1.25 4.60
C ARG A 35 -7.19 -1.12 3.35
N ILE A 36 -7.79 -1.39 2.18
CA ILE A 36 -7.12 -1.24 0.88
C ILE A 36 -6.83 0.24 0.62
N ARG A 37 -7.83 1.11 0.80
CA ARG A 37 -7.70 2.55 0.59
C ARG A 37 -6.65 3.18 1.51
N THR A 38 -6.55 2.71 2.74
CA THR A 38 -5.57 3.21 3.73
C THR A 38 -4.13 2.91 3.31
N ALA A 39 -3.87 1.86 2.53
CA ALA A 39 -2.53 1.56 2.01
C ALA A 39 -2.15 2.40 0.78
N LEU A 40 -3.12 2.98 0.07
CA LEU A 40 -2.88 3.72 -1.18
C LEU A 40 -1.90 4.89 -1.05
N PRO A 41 -1.95 5.76 -0.01
CA PRO A 41 -1.00 6.87 0.12
C PRO A 41 0.46 6.39 0.17
N THR A 42 0.72 5.31 0.90
CA THR A 42 2.03 4.67 1.03
C THR A 42 2.51 4.14 -0.32
N LEU A 43 1.67 3.39 -1.04
CA LEU A 43 2.00 2.84 -2.35
C LEU A 43 2.25 3.94 -3.39
N LYS A 44 1.39 4.97 -3.43
CA LYS A 44 1.56 6.13 -4.31
C LYS A 44 2.86 6.86 -4.04
N LYS A 45 3.26 7.00 -2.78
CA LYS A 45 4.53 7.63 -2.41
C LYS A 45 5.73 6.86 -2.96
N ILE A 46 5.75 5.55 -2.77
CA ILE A 46 6.81 4.67 -3.27
C ILE A 46 6.93 4.77 -4.80
N LEU A 47 5.80 4.70 -5.50
CA LEU A 47 5.75 4.82 -6.96
C LEU A 47 6.21 6.21 -7.43
N SER A 48 5.72 7.29 -6.80
CA SER A 48 6.14 8.66 -7.13
C SER A 48 7.62 8.91 -6.86
N GLY A 49 8.20 8.17 -5.91
CA GLY A 49 9.62 8.24 -5.56
C GLY A 49 10.54 7.55 -6.57
N GLY A 50 10.01 7.01 -7.67
CA GLY A 50 10.80 6.39 -8.74
C GLY A 50 11.18 4.93 -8.46
N ALA A 51 10.44 4.24 -7.59
CA ALA A 51 10.56 2.80 -7.43
C ALA A 51 10.30 2.06 -8.75
N VAL A 52 10.95 0.91 -8.94
CA VAL A 52 10.90 0.07 -10.16
C VAL A 52 10.53 -1.35 -9.79
#